data_AF-A0A9P5PDN0-F1
#
_entry.id   AF-A0A9P5PDN0-F1
#
_cell.length_a   1.000
_cell.length_b   1.000
_cell.length_c   1.000
_cell.angle_alpha   90.00
_cell.angle_beta   90.00
_cell.angle_gamma   90.00
#
_symmetry.space_group_name_H-M   'P 1'
#
loop_
_entity.id
_entity.type
_entity.pdbx_description
1 polymer ?
#
loop_
_entity_poly.entity_id
_entity_poly.type
_entity_poly.pdbx_seq_one_letter_code
_entity_poly.pdbx_strand_id
1 'polypeptide(L)'
;MGWGMARAFGDAAYKWGVDVQRQLYERYLGDKVRENMKTPPYLTAEPEITTTRICKGDFLIMASDGLWDCLSSDKTGSVVRLWLQTNLPAVYTDAPMWDFQLSPQSHNPNPRTTKPNPNKTKPMTATSCLVKKLRTITQ
;
A
#
# COMPACT_ATOMS: atom_id res chain seq x y z
N MET A 1 -20.21 -14.93 6.55
CA MET A 1 -18.84 -15.39 6.86
C MET A 1 -17.97 -14.15 6.95
N GLY A 2 -17.64 -13.68 8.17
CA GLY A 2 -17.11 -12.32 8.37
C GLY A 2 -16.07 -12.22 9.48
N TRP A 3 -15.30 -13.29 9.72
CA TRP A 3 -14.18 -13.27 10.65
C TRP A 3 -12.93 -13.77 9.92
N GLY A 4 -12.28 -12.84 9.22
CA GLY A 4 -11.08 -13.09 8.42
C GLY A 4 -9.87 -12.25 8.85
N MET A 5 -9.94 -11.56 9.99
CA MET A 5 -8.85 -10.72 10.49
C MET A 5 -8.25 -11.33 11.76
N ALA A 6 -6.99 -11.76 11.69
CA ALA A 6 -6.21 -12.18 12.87
C ALA A 6 -5.45 -11.02 13.53
N ARG A 7 -5.32 -9.90 12.80
CA ARG A 7 -4.59 -8.71 13.25
C ARG A 7 -5.41 -7.46 12.99
N ALA A 8 -5.54 -6.62 14.01
CA ALA A 8 -6.26 -5.35 13.93
C ALA A 8 -5.84 -4.43 15.07
N PHE A 9 -5.99 -3.11 14.88
CA PHE A 9 -6.04 -2.17 15.99
C PHE A 9 -7.45 -2.16 16.60
N GLY A 10 -7.60 -1.69 17.83
CA GLY A 10 -8.91 -1.73 18.50
C GLY A 10 -9.31 -3.15 18.90
N ASP A 11 -10.56 -3.53 18.62
CA ASP A 11 -11.15 -4.84 18.97
C ASP A 11 -10.79 -5.31 20.38
N ALA A 12 -10.83 -4.37 21.32
CA ALA A 12 -10.25 -4.53 22.64
C ALA A 12 -10.88 -5.68 23.43
N ALA A 13 -12.16 -5.99 23.19
CA ALA A 13 -12.85 -7.14 23.75
C ALA A 13 -12.14 -8.47 23.46
N TYR A 14 -11.43 -8.59 22.33
CA TYR A 14 -10.67 -9.79 21.97
C TYR A 14 -9.24 -9.81 22.49
N LYS A 15 -8.79 -8.73 23.13
CA LYS A 15 -7.41 -8.55 23.60
C LYS A 15 -7.32 -8.48 25.12
N TRP A 16 -8.25 -7.78 25.75
CA TRP A 16 -8.22 -7.51 27.19
C TRP A 16 -8.68 -8.71 28.01
N GLY A 17 -8.14 -8.82 29.22
CA GLY A 17 -8.59 -9.81 30.20
C GLY A 17 -10.04 -9.57 30.64
N VAL A 18 -10.72 -10.65 31.06
CA VAL A 18 -12.13 -10.63 31.49
C VAL A 18 -12.37 -9.61 32.61
N ASP A 19 -11.42 -9.48 33.56
CA ASP A 19 -11.57 -8.56 34.68
C ASP A 19 -11.58 -7.09 34.25
N VAL A 20 -10.71 -6.73 33.30
CA VAL A 20 -10.66 -5.37 32.73
C VAL A 20 -11.97 -5.06 32.01
N GLN A 21 -12.47 -6.02 31.22
CA GLN A 21 -13.75 -5.84 30.51
C GLN A 21 -14.92 -5.70 31.47
N ARG A 22 -14.95 -6.49 32.55
CA ARG A 22 -15.99 -6.41 33.59
C ARG A 22 -15.98 -5.04 34.27
N GLN A 23 -14.80 -4.54 34.65
CA GLN A 23 -14.68 -3.21 35.25
C GLN A 23 -15.14 -2.10 34.29
N LEU A 24 -14.83 -2.24 33.01
CA LEU A 24 -15.29 -1.31 31.98
C LEU A 24 -16.81 -1.33 31.82
N TYR A 25 -17.45 -2.49 31.88
CA TYR A 25 -18.90 -2.62 31.83
C TYR A 25 -19.60 -2.05 33.08
N GLU A 26 -19.04 -2.31 34.27
CA GLU A 26 -19.66 -1.90 35.53
C GLU A 26 -19.48 -0.41 35.85
N ARG A 27 -18.32 0.17 35.49
CA ARG A 27 -17.94 1.53 35.90
C ARG A 27 -18.01 2.54 34.77
N TYR A 28 -18.05 2.08 33.53
CA TYR A 28 -18.04 2.91 32.34
C TYR A 28 -19.09 2.40 31.33
N LEU A 29 -19.20 3.06 30.18
CA LEU A 29 -20.09 2.64 29.08
C LEU A 29 -19.45 1.54 28.23
N GLY A 30 -18.84 0.55 28.89
CA GLY A 30 -18.25 -0.62 28.21
C GLY A 30 -19.30 -1.64 27.80
N ASP A 31 -18.95 -2.52 26.85
CA ASP A 31 -19.81 -3.63 26.44
C ASP A 31 -19.79 -4.78 27.46
N LYS A 32 -20.87 -5.57 27.49
CA LYS A 32 -20.96 -6.77 28.33
C LYS A 32 -19.90 -7.78 27.89
N VAL A 33 -19.23 -8.39 28.87
CA VAL A 33 -18.28 -9.49 28.64
C VAL A 33 -18.98 -10.66 27.93
N ARG A 34 -18.35 -11.16 26.87
CA ARG A 34 -18.85 -12.29 26.08
C ARG A 34 -18.65 -13.61 26.82
N GLU A 35 -19.66 -14.49 26.78
CA GLU A 35 -19.72 -15.71 27.59
C GLU A 35 -18.70 -16.79 27.19
N ASN A 36 -18.23 -16.78 25.94
CA ASN A 36 -17.35 -17.80 25.38
C ASN A 36 -15.86 -17.41 25.36
N MET A 37 -15.45 -16.36 26.08
CA MET A 37 -14.03 -15.97 26.16
C MET A 37 -13.31 -16.68 27.29
N LYS A 38 -12.42 -17.62 26.91
CA LYS A 38 -11.66 -18.46 27.85
C LYS A 38 -10.27 -17.89 28.16
N THR A 39 -9.52 -17.52 27.12
CA THR A 39 -8.09 -17.21 27.17
C THR A 39 -7.70 -16.10 26.18
N PRO A 40 -8.19 -14.85 26.36
CA PRO A 40 -7.64 -13.70 25.62
C PRO A 40 -6.14 -13.53 25.94
N PRO A 41 -5.31 -12.95 25.04
CA PRO A 41 -5.67 -12.27 23.79
C PRO A 41 -5.80 -13.22 22.58
N TYR A 42 -6.80 -12.97 21.72
CA TYR A 42 -7.05 -13.70 20.48
C TYR A 42 -6.65 -12.94 19.21
N LEU A 43 -6.51 -11.62 19.30
CA LEU A 43 -6.07 -10.74 18.22
C LEU A 43 -4.79 -10.01 18.62
N THR A 44 -3.91 -9.75 17.66
CA THR A 44 -2.73 -8.91 17.87
C THR A 44 -2.80 -7.64 17.01
N ALA A 45 -2.24 -6.54 17.52
CA ALA A 45 -2.01 -5.32 16.74
C ALA A 45 -0.59 -5.26 16.16
N GLU A 46 0.24 -6.26 16.44
CA GLU A 46 1.62 -6.30 15.97
C GLU A 46 1.67 -6.42 14.45
N PRO A 47 2.40 -5.53 13.74
CA PRO A 47 2.51 -5.59 12.29
C PRO A 47 3.52 -6.66 11.85
N GLU A 48 3.39 -7.12 10.61
CA GLU A 48 4.49 -7.79 9.92
C GLU A 48 5.38 -6.73 9.26
N ILE A 49 6.69 -6.80 9.49
CA ILE A 49 7.66 -5.84 8.96
C ILE A 49 8.44 -6.49 7.83
N THR A 50 8.44 -5.86 6.65
CA THR A 50 9.18 -6.34 5.49
C THR A 50 9.95 -5.21 4.81
N THR A 51 11.26 -5.37 4.68
CA THR A 51 12.12 -4.45 3.91
C THR A 51 12.25 -4.92 2.48
N THR A 52 12.33 -3.98 1.54
CA THR A 52 12.44 -4.30 0.11
C THR A 52 13.34 -3.29 -0.58
N ARG A 53 14.23 -3.78 -1.44
CA ARG A 53 15.11 -2.93 -2.26
C ARG A 53 14.31 -2.39 -3.42
N ILE A 54 14.40 -1.08 -3.65
CA ILE A 54 13.74 -0.39 -4.76
C ILE A 54 14.78 0.00 -5.81
N CYS A 55 14.45 -0.23 -7.06
CA CYS A 55 15.21 0.22 -8.22
C CYS A 55 14.50 1.39 -8.91
N LYS A 56 15.24 2.09 -9.77
CA LYS A 56 14.66 3.15 -10.59
C LYS A 56 13.57 2.57 -11.50
N GLY A 57 12.40 3.20 -11.50
CA GLY A 57 11.24 2.76 -12.28
C GLY A 57 10.30 1.80 -11.55
N ASP A 58 10.65 1.38 -10.33
CA ASP A 58 9.73 0.61 -9.48
C ASP A 58 8.65 1.52 -8.87
N PHE A 59 7.49 0.94 -8.60
CA PHE A 59 6.37 1.62 -7.93
C PHE A 59 5.69 0.68 -6.93
N LEU A 60 5.03 1.26 -5.92
CA LEU A 60 4.30 0.53 -4.88
C LEU A 60 2.81 0.85 -4.98
N ILE A 61 1.98 -0.19 -4.95
CA ILE A 61 0.52 -0.07 -4.81
C ILE A 61 0.13 -0.54 -3.42
N MET A 62 -0.47 0.36 -2.63
CA MET A 62 -1.12 0.02 -1.36
C MET A 62 -2.62 0.25 -1.50
N ALA A 63 -3.41 -0.77 -1.15
CA ALA A 63 -4.86 -0.71 -1.22
C ALA A 63 -5.49 -1.72 -0.23
N SER A 64 -6.74 -1.47 0.16
CA SER A 64 -7.55 -2.40 0.95
C SER A 64 -8.01 -3.61 0.12
N ASP A 65 -8.61 -4.58 0.80
CA ASP A 65 -9.25 -5.76 0.22
C ASP A 65 -10.22 -5.44 -0.92
N GLY A 66 -11.01 -4.37 -0.81
CA GLY A 66 -11.97 -3.99 -1.85
C GLY A 66 -11.38 -3.89 -3.27
N LEU A 67 -10.13 -3.43 -3.42
CA LEU A 67 -9.45 -3.45 -4.72
C LEU A 67 -9.02 -4.87 -5.11
N TRP A 68 -8.39 -5.57 -4.16
CA TRP A 68 -7.75 -6.87 -4.40
C TRP A 68 -8.71 -8.06 -4.47
N ASP A 69 -9.96 -7.85 -4.09
CA ASP A 69 -11.07 -8.78 -4.28
C ASP A 69 -11.59 -8.71 -5.72
N CYS A 70 -11.45 -7.55 -6.37
CA CYS A 70 -11.90 -7.33 -7.74
C CYS A 70 -10.80 -7.52 -8.79
N LEU A 71 -9.53 -7.24 -8.45
CA LEU A 71 -8.41 -7.25 -9.38
C LEU A 71 -7.23 -8.07 -8.87
N SER A 72 -6.63 -8.84 -9.78
CA SER A 72 -5.35 -9.50 -9.51
C SER A 72 -4.19 -8.50 -9.49
N SER A 73 -3.13 -8.83 -8.74
CA SER A 73 -1.90 -8.04 -8.65
C SER A 73 -1.37 -7.62 -10.03
N ASP A 74 -1.37 -8.57 -10.97
CA ASP A 74 -0.77 -8.39 -12.29
C ASP A 74 -1.59 -7.43 -13.16
N LYS A 75 -2.92 -7.51 -13.05
CA LYS A 75 -3.83 -6.59 -13.73
C LYS A 75 -3.68 -5.17 -13.18
N THR A 76 -3.67 -5.02 -11.86
CA THR A 76 -3.49 -3.72 -11.22
C THR A 76 -2.16 -3.10 -11.59
N GLY A 77 -1.06 -3.86 -11.53
CA GLY A 77 0.27 -3.40 -11.93
C GLY A 77 0.33 -2.99 -13.41
N SER A 78 -0.31 -3.75 -14.29
CA SER A 78 -0.35 -3.44 -15.73
C SER A 78 -1.12 -2.16 -16.04
N VAL A 79 -2.27 -1.96 -15.41
CA VAL A 79 -3.09 -0.74 -15.56
C VAL A 79 -2.33 0.48 -15.07
N VAL A 80 -1.72 0.40 -13.88
CA VAL A 80 -0.94 1.51 -13.32
C VAL A 80 0.26 1.82 -14.20
N ARG A 81 0.96 0.80 -14.70
CA ARG A 81 2.11 0.99 -15.61
C ARG A 81 1.70 1.70 -16.90
N LEU A 82 0.60 1.29 -17.52
CA LEU A 82 0.09 1.94 -18.74
C LEU A 82 -0.26 3.41 -18.49
N TRP A 83 -0.89 3.70 -17.34
CA TRP A 83 -1.23 5.07 -16.96
C TRP A 83 0.02 5.92 -16.72
N LEU A 84 1.02 5.39 -16.02
CA LEU A 84 2.29 6.07 -15.76
C LEU A 84 3.06 6.36 -17.06
N GLN A 85 3.09 5.42 -18.00
CA GLN A 85 3.74 5.63 -19.31
C GLN A 85 3.10 6.77 -20.11
N THR A 86 1.79 6.95 -19.96
CA THR A 86 1.03 7.97 -20.68
C THR A 86 1.18 9.36 -20.03
N ASN A 87 1.20 9.42 -18.70
CA ASN A 87 1.09 10.69 -17.95
C ASN A 87 2.42 11.16 -17.35
N LEU A 88 3.39 10.27 -17.18
CA LEU A 88 4.66 10.55 -16.53
C LEU A 88 5.83 9.90 -17.28
N PRO A 89 6.07 10.26 -18.57
CA PRO A 89 7.15 9.67 -19.35
C PRO A 89 8.53 9.90 -18.71
N ALA A 90 8.70 10.98 -17.94
CA ALA A 90 9.94 11.32 -17.25
C ALA A 90 10.31 10.39 -16.08
N VAL A 91 9.32 9.75 -15.44
CA VAL A 91 9.58 8.82 -14.31
C VAL A 91 10.25 7.53 -14.78
N TYR A 92 10.06 7.19 -16.06
CA TYR A 92 10.65 6.02 -16.70
C TYR A 92 11.93 6.32 -17.50
N THR A 93 12.33 7.59 -17.62
CA THR A 93 13.59 7.99 -18.27
C THR A 93 14.69 8.22 -17.23
N ASP A 94 15.94 8.14 -17.67
CA ASP A 94 17.14 8.12 -16.82
C ASP A 94 17.38 9.37 -15.93
N ALA A 95 16.48 10.37 -15.94
CA ALA A 95 16.55 11.53 -15.04
C ALA A 95 16.19 11.21 -13.56
N PRO A 96 16.99 11.66 -12.58
CA PRO A 96 16.66 11.49 -11.18
C PRO A 96 15.47 12.37 -10.74
N MET A 97 14.58 11.81 -9.93
CA MET A 97 13.30 12.40 -9.50
C MET A 97 13.45 13.64 -8.58
N TRP A 98 14.65 13.93 -8.04
CA TRP A 98 14.80 15.01 -7.05
C TRP A 98 14.82 16.42 -7.67
N ASP A 99 14.78 16.57 -8.99
CA ASP A 99 14.60 17.87 -9.67
C ASP A 99 13.12 18.34 -9.71
N PHE A 100 12.32 17.96 -8.71
CA PHE A 100 11.05 18.61 -8.41
C PHE A 100 11.30 19.96 -7.73
N GLN A 101 12.09 20.83 -8.36
CA GLN A 101 12.12 22.24 -8.02
C GLN A 101 10.71 22.77 -8.34
N LEU A 102 9.97 23.18 -7.30
CA LEU A 102 8.74 23.96 -7.44
C LEU A 102 9.08 25.25 -8.18
N SER A 103 9.18 25.23 -9.50
CA SER A 103 9.28 26.44 -10.29
C SER A 103 7.88 27.04 -10.39
N PRO A 104 7.65 28.27 -9.90
CA PRO A 104 6.42 29.00 -10.20
C PRO A 104 6.33 29.12 -11.72
N GLN A 105 5.17 28.77 -12.29
CA GLN A 105 4.89 28.93 -13.71
C GLN A 105 4.93 30.42 -14.07
N SER A 106 6.08 30.93 -14.52
CA SER A 106 6.15 32.24 -15.18
C SER A 106 6.21 32.02 -16.69
N HIS A 107 5.15 32.44 -17.37
CA HIS A 107 5.06 32.62 -18.82
C HIS A 107 6.36 33.07 -19.48
N ASN A 108 6.76 32.39 -20.57
CA ASN A 108 7.26 33.05 -21.79
C ASN A 108 7.19 32.08 -23.00
N PRO A 109 6.77 32.53 -24.21
CA PRO A 109 6.57 31.68 -25.37
C PRO A 109 7.79 31.70 -26.31
N ASN A 110 8.35 30.53 -26.63
CA ASN A 110 8.73 30.16 -28.01
C ASN A 110 9.33 28.74 -28.08
N PRO A 111 8.96 27.92 -29.09
CA PRO A 111 9.49 26.58 -29.24
C PRO A 111 10.77 26.59 -30.09
N ARG A 112 11.89 26.10 -29.54
CA ARG A 112 13.07 25.77 -30.35
C ARG A 112 13.26 24.26 -30.33
N THR A 113 13.11 23.67 -31.51
CA THR A 113 13.16 22.24 -31.81
C THR A 113 14.57 21.67 -31.60
N THR A 114 14.69 20.66 -30.76
CA THR A 114 15.84 19.74 -30.78
C THR A 114 15.32 18.32 -30.91
N LYS A 115 15.56 17.70 -32.07
CA LYS A 115 15.17 16.32 -32.39
C LYS A 115 15.95 15.32 -31.52
N PRO A 116 15.33 14.25 -30.98
CA PRO A 116 16.07 13.18 -30.32
C PRO A 116 16.75 12.23 -31.32
N ASN A 117 17.97 11.79 -30.97
CA ASN A 117 18.84 10.89 -31.74
C ASN A 117 18.37 9.42 -31.65
N PRO A 118 18.23 8.67 -32.77
CA PRO A 118 17.59 7.35 -32.81
C PRO A 118 18.43 6.15 -32.30
N ASN A 119 19.67 6.30 -31.84
CA ASN A 119 20.56 5.14 -31.64
C ASN A 119 20.94 4.79 -30.19
N LYS A 120 19.97 4.63 -29.29
CA LYS A 120 20.18 3.88 -28.03
C LYS A 120 18.93 3.11 -27.61
N THR A 121 18.70 1.96 -28.23
CA THR A 121 17.77 0.95 -27.71
C THR A 121 18.59 -0.25 -27.27
N LYS A 122 18.97 -0.29 -25.99
CA LYS A 122 19.24 -1.57 -25.32
C LYS A 122 17.91 -2.05 -24.73
N PRO A 123 17.50 -3.31 -24.95
CA PRO A 123 16.30 -3.84 -24.30
C PRO A 123 16.58 -3.95 -22.80
N MET A 124 15.97 -3.08 -21.99
CA MET A 124 16.02 -3.24 -20.54
C MET A 124 15.15 -4.44 -20.15
N THR A 125 15.85 -5.47 -19.70
CA THR A 125 15.36 -6.72 -19.18
C THR A 125 14.49 -6.48 -17.94
N ALA A 126 13.35 -7.18 -17.87
CA ALA A 126 12.44 -7.38 -16.73
C ALA A 126 12.50 -6.34 -15.59
N THR A 127 11.71 -5.27 -15.69
CA THR A 127 11.41 -4.37 -14.55
C THR A 127 10.50 -5.11 -13.56
N SER A 128 10.99 -5.42 -12.35
CA SER A 128 10.22 -6.12 -11.33
C SER A 128 9.22 -5.18 -10.66
N CYS A 129 7.92 -5.43 -10.86
CA CYS A 129 6.88 -4.74 -10.09
C CYS A 129 6.77 -5.39 -8.70
N LEU A 130 6.93 -4.58 -7.65
CA LEU A 130 6.67 -5.02 -6.28
C LEU A 130 5.22 -4.73 -5.91
N VAL A 131 4.34 -5.67 -6.29
CA VAL A 131 2.97 -5.69 -5.79
C VAL A 131 2.95 -6.44 -4.47
N LYS A 132 3.05 -5.71 -3.36
CA LYS A 132 2.74 -6.28 -2.05
C LYS A 132 1.23 -6.26 -1.86
N LYS A 133 0.58 -7.40 -2.09
CA LYS A 133 -0.77 -7.63 -1.56
C LYS A 133 -0.59 -7.76 -0.05
N LEU A 134 -1.03 -6.76 0.72
CA LEU A 134 -1.31 -6.93 2.14
C LEU A 134 -2.51 -7.88 2.22
N ARG A 135 -2.25 -9.19 2.10
CA ARG A 135 -3.24 -10.18 2.46
C ARG A 135 -3.30 -10.12 3.98
N THR A 136 -4.50 -9.92 4.51
CA THR A 136 -4.81 -10.30 5.88
C THR A 136 -4.35 -11.75 6.03
N ILE A 137 -3.29 -11.99 6.81
CA ILE A 137 -2.81 -13.34 7.07
C ILE A 137 -3.84 -13.98 8.00
N THR A 138 -4.76 -14.73 7.42
CA THR A 138 -5.48 -15.80 8.13
C THR A 138 -4.50 -16.95 8.31
N GLN A 139 -4.15 -17.25 9.57
CA GLN A 139 -3.65 -18.58 9.94
C GLN A 139 -4.80 -19.58 9.90
#